data_AF-A0AAV4J083-F1
#
_entry.id   AF-A0AAV4J083-F1
#
_cell.length_a   1.000
_cell.length_b   1.000
_cell.length_c   1.000
_cell.angle_alpha   90.00
_cell.angle_beta   90.00
_cell.angle_gamma   90.00
#
_symmetry.space_group_name_H-M   'P 1'
#
loop_
_entity.id
_entity.type
_entity.pdbx_description
1 polymer ?
#
loop_
_entity_poly.entity_id
_entity_poly.type
_entity_poly.pdbx_seq_one_letter_code
_entity_poly.pdbx_strand_id
1 'polypeptide(L)'
;MRPIMKSNTISLDLKVRLTKTYVWSILMYGCESWTLDKETIRRIEAAEMWFLRRILKISWAERTSNEDVLRRAGVKKEAVHIVRKRQLSFVGHIYRKDDLERLALTGRVQGAAKSYVLTQPKPRGDTGDQIKD
;
A
#
# COMPACT_ATOMS: atom_id res chain seq x y z
N MET A 1 -7.59 33.97 16.70
CA MET A 1 -6.85 32.69 16.79
C MET A 1 -6.13 32.45 15.45
N ARG A 2 -4.78 32.51 15.39
CA ARG A 2 -4.06 32.27 14.12
C ARG A 2 -4.03 30.75 13.86
N PRO A 3 -4.32 30.27 12.64
CA PRO A 3 -4.24 28.85 12.34
C PRO A 3 -2.81 28.33 12.54
N ILE A 4 -2.67 27.27 13.34
CA ILE A 4 -1.39 26.66 13.75
C ILE A 4 -0.48 26.39 12.55
N MET A 5 -1.06 25.89 11.45
CA MET A 5 -0.31 25.61 10.21
C MET A 5 0.28 26.84 9.53
N LYS A 6 -0.27 28.05 9.76
CA LYS A 6 0.25 29.30 9.19
C LYS A 6 1.22 30.03 10.11
N SER A 7 1.41 29.59 11.35
CA SER A 7 2.33 30.23 12.30
C SER A 7 3.80 30.00 11.88
N ASN A 8 4.67 31.00 12.03
CA ASN A 8 6.12 30.83 11.78
C ASN A 8 6.87 30.28 13.00
N THR A 9 6.22 30.24 14.16
CA THR A 9 6.81 29.80 15.43
C THR A 9 7.13 28.30 15.45
N ILE A 10 6.47 27.51 14.60
CA ILE A 10 6.61 26.05 14.56
C ILE A 10 7.51 25.63 13.40
N SER A 11 8.47 24.75 13.67
CA SER A 11 9.37 24.15 12.68
C SER A 11 8.60 23.48 11.54
N LEU A 12 9.15 23.56 10.32
CA LEU A 12 8.56 22.93 9.13
C LEU A 12 8.37 21.41 9.30
N ASP A 13 9.37 20.72 9.85
CA ASP A 13 9.33 19.28 10.11
C ASP A 13 8.13 18.88 10.99
N LEU A 14 7.93 19.58 12.12
CA LEU A 14 6.79 19.32 12.99
C LEU A 14 5.45 19.53 12.28
N LYS A 15 5.32 20.56 11.42
CA LYS A 15 4.10 20.77 10.63
C LYS A 15 3.85 19.62 9.66
N VAL A 16 4.89 19.17 8.94
CA VAL A 16 4.81 18.04 8.03
C VAL A 16 4.39 16.77 8.78
N ARG A 17 4.99 16.49 9.93
CA ARG A 17 4.64 15.35 10.79
C ARG A 17 3.20 15.40 11.30
N LEU A 18 2.73 16.58 11.75
CA LEU A 18 1.35 16.77 12.17
C LEU A 18 0.38 16.54 11.02
N THR A 19 0.65 17.11 9.84
CA THR A 19 -0.20 16.86 8.67
C THR A 19 -0.18 15.40 8.26
N LYS A 20 0.99 14.74 8.28
CA LYS A 20 1.12 13.31 7.99
C LYS A 20 0.30 12.46 8.98
N THR A 21 0.18 12.89 10.23
CA THR A 21 -0.57 12.15 11.25
C THR A 21 -2.08 12.36 11.13
N TYR A 22 -2.55 13.60 11.04
CA TYR A 22 -3.99 13.89 11.01
C TYR A 22 -4.59 13.76 9.61
N VAL A 23 -3.95 14.37 8.62
CA VAL A 23 -4.49 14.46 7.26
C VAL A 23 -4.39 13.13 6.54
N TRP A 24 -3.26 12.41 6.61
CA TRP A 24 -3.17 11.09 5.96
C TRP A 24 -4.06 10.04 6.60
N SER A 25 -4.28 10.11 7.92
CA SER A 25 -5.22 9.20 8.57
C SER A 25 -6.63 9.37 8.03
N ILE A 26 -7.08 10.61 7.85
CA ILE A 26 -8.41 10.92 7.31
C ILE A 26 -8.47 10.63 5.80
N LEU A 27 -7.48 11.09 5.02
CA LEU A 27 -7.47 10.95 3.56
C LEU A 27 -7.43 9.49 3.12
N MET A 28 -6.68 8.65 3.85
CA MET A 28 -6.47 7.24 3.50
C MET A 28 -7.40 6.30 4.29
N TYR A 29 -8.41 6.84 4.96
CA TYR A 29 -9.42 6.01 5.62
C TYR A 29 -10.15 5.16 4.57
N GLY A 30 -10.17 3.84 4.77
CA GLY A 30 -10.80 2.90 3.83
C GLY A 30 -10.08 2.75 2.49
N CYS A 31 -8.84 3.24 2.33
CA CYS A 31 -8.10 3.08 1.07
C CYS A 31 -7.83 1.61 0.67
N GLU A 32 -7.98 0.68 1.63
CA GLU A 32 -7.85 -0.76 1.42
C GLU A 32 -8.90 -1.32 0.46
N SER A 33 -10.10 -0.75 0.46
CA SER A 33 -11.21 -1.17 -0.41
C SER A 33 -11.33 -0.36 -1.70
N TRP A 34 -10.46 0.63 -1.91
CA TRP A 34 -10.51 1.48 -3.10
C TRP A 34 -9.90 0.80 -4.32
N THR A 35 -10.61 0.84 -5.44
CA THR A 35 -10.02 0.55 -6.74
C THR A 35 -9.09 1.69 -7.15
N LEU A 36 -7.79 1.41 -7.26
CA LEU A 36 -6.80 2.41 -7.67
C LEU A 36 -6.85 2.64 -9.18
N ASP A 37 -7.71 3.57 -9.59
CA ASP A 37 -7.67 4.12 -10.94
C ASP A 37 -6.60 5.22 -11.08
N LYS A 38 -6.18 5.49 -12.33
CA LYS A 38 -5.28 6.60 -12.69
C LYS A 38 -5.81 7.94 -12.21
N GLU A 39 -7.12 8.17 -12.22
CA GLU A 39 -7.70 9.40 -11.69
C GLU A 39 -7.55 9.50 -10.16
N THR A 40 -7.86 8.43 -9.43
CA THR A 40 -7.73 8.37 -7.97
C THR A 40 -6.28 8.62 -7.55
N ILE A 41 -5.32 8.01 -8.25
CA ILE A 41 -3.88 8.24 -8.02
C ILE A 41 -3.55 9.73 -8.22
N ARG A 42 -3.97 10.34 -9.33
CA ARG A 42 -3.74 11.77 -9.58
C ARG A 42 -4.36 12.67 -8.50
N ARG A 43 -5.55 12.33 -8.00
CA ARG A 43 -6.22 13.09 -6.92
C ARG A 43 -5.46 13.00 -5.60
N ILE A 44 -4.94 11.82 -5.24
CA ILE A 44 -4.12 11.62 -4.04
C ILE A 44 -2.83 12.43 -4.12
N GLU A 45 -2.14 12.38 -5.27
CA GLU A 45 -0.91 13.15 -5.48
C GLU A 45 -1.16 14.66 -5.50
N ALA A 46 -2.27 15.11 -6.11
CA ALA A 46 -2.68 16.50 -6.08
C ALA A 46 -3.00 16.99 -4.65
N ALA A 47 -3.64 16.13 -3.84
CA ALA A 47 -3.89 16.42 -2.43
C ALA A 47 -2.57 16.59 -1.66
N GLU A 48 -1.60 15.69 -1.83
CA GLU A 48 -0.25 15.81 -1.26
C GLU A 48 0.41 17.15 -1.60
N MET A 49 0.41 17.52 -2.88
CA MET A 49 0.96 18.80 -3.33
C MET A 49 0.21 20.00 -2.73
N TRP A 50 -1.11 19.91 -2.60
CA TRP A 50 -1.92 20.97 -2.01
C TRP A 50 -1.57 21.20 -0.52
N PHE A 51 -1.44 20.13 0.26
CA PHE A 51 -1.03 20.23 1.66
C PHE A 51 0.38 20.81 1.81
N LEU A 52 1.35 20.32 1.02
CA LEU A 52 2.73 20.81 1.08
C LEU A 52 2.83 22.29 0.71
N ARG A 53 2.17 22.73 -0.37
CA ARG A 53 2.14 24.14 -0.77
C ARG A 53 1.52 25.02 0.32
N ARG A 54 0.50 24.53 1.02
CA ARG A 54 -0.15 25.26 2.12
C ARG A 54 0.72 25.38 3.37
N ILE A 55 1.52 24.36 3.69
CA ILE A 55 2.49 24.40 4.79
C ILE A 55 3.66 25.33 4.46
N LEU A 56 4.17 25.25 3.23
CA LEU A 56 5.28 26.08 2.72
C LEU A 56 4.87 27.51 2.36
N LYS A 57 3.56 27.83 2.41
CA LYS A 57 3.00 29.14 2.03
C LYS A 57 3.38 29.60 0.63
N ILE A 58 3.54 28.65 -0.29
CA ILE A 58 3.86 28.95 -1.69
C ILE A 58 2.63 29.58 -2.33
N SER A 59 2.78 30.80 -2.83
CA SER A 59 1.72 31.48 -3.56
C SER A 59 1.54 30.83 -4.94
N TRP A 60 0.35 30.90 -5.52
CA TRP A 60 0.15 30.41 -6.88
C TRP A 60 0.99 31.19 -7.90
N ALA A 61 1.29 32.47 -7.61
CA ALA A 61 2.07 33.36 -8.47
C ALA A 61 3.53 32.90 -8.65
N GLU A 62 4.07 32.14 -7.69
CA GLU A 62 5.47 31.67 -7.72
C GLU A 62 5.71 30.57 -8.77
N ARG A 63 4.64 29.99 -9.36
CA ARG A 63 4.68 28.90 -10.38
C ARG A 63 5.72 27.80 -10.11
N THR A 64 5.98 27.51 -8.84
CA THR A 64 7.01 26.56 -8.41
C THR A 64 6.68 25.15 -8.88
N SER A 65 7.67 24.44 -9.43
CA SER A 65 7.52 23.04 -9.87
C SER A 65 7.18 22.12 -8.69
N ASN A 66 6.54 20.99 -8.95
CA ASN A 66 6.22 20.02 -7.89
C ASN A 66 7.47 19.40 -7.27
N GLU A 67 8.55 19.26 -8.04
CA GLU A 67 9.84 18.75 -7.57
C GLU A 67 10.51 19.73 -6.60
N ASP A 68 10.45 21.04 -6.90
CA ASP A 68 10.97 22.07 -6.00
C ASP A 68 10.17 22.14 -4.70
N VAL A 69 8.85 21.94 -4.75
CA VAL A 69 7.99 21.88 -3.54
C VAL A 69 8.43 20.73 -2.64
N LEU A 70 8.66 19.54 -3.22
CA LEU A 70 9.14 18.36 -2.50
C LEU A 70 10.54 18.60 -1.91
N ARG A 71 11.45 19.19 -2.68
CA ARG A 71 12.81 19.53 -2.24
C ARG A 71 12.78 20.51 -1.05
N ARG A 72 11.96 21.56 -1.12
CA ARG A 72 11.78 22.54 -0.04
C ARG A 72 11.13 21.92 1.21
N ALA A 73 10.22 20.97 1.04
CA ALA A 73 9.61 20.24 2.14
C ALA A 73 10.56 19.22 2.79
N GLY A 74 11.58 18.76 2.07
CA GLY A 74 12.45 17.64 2.50
C GLY A 74 11.73 16.29 2.49
N VAL A 75 10.65 16.16 1.71
CA VAL A 75 9.76 15.00 1.71
C VAL A 75 9.79 14.34 0.33
N LYS A 76 9.75 13.01 0.29
CA LYS A 76 9.57 12.24 -0.94
C LYS A 76 8.09 12.02 -1.22
N LYS A 77 7.73 11.75 -2.48
CA LYS A 77 6.36 11.41 -2.86
C LYS A 77 5.98 10.06 -2.25
N GLU A 78 5.20 10.07 -1.18
CA GLU A 78 4.93 8.87 -0.37
C GLU A 78 3.45 8.47 -0.39
N ALA A 79 2.53 9.38 -0.72
CA ALA A 79 1.09 9.15 -0.55
C ALA A 79 0.60 7.87 -1.27
N VAL A 80 0.94 7.69 -2.55
CA VAL A 80 0.55 6.50 -3.34
C VAL A 80 1.21 5.23 -2.81
N HIS A 81 2.47 5.32 -2.37
CA HIS A 81 3.19 4.17 -1.81
C HIS A 81 2.58 3.69 -0.49
N ILE A 82 2.15 4.62 0.36
CA ILE A 82 1.46 4.30 1.61
C ILE A 82 0.14 3.57 1.32
N VAL A 83 -0.65 4.05 0.35
CA VAL A 83 -1.91 3.41 -0.03
C VAL A 83 -1.68 1.99 -0.56
N ARG A 84 -0.74 1.81 -1.48
CA ARG A 84 -0.38 0.48 -2.01
C ARG A 84 0.11 -0.46 -0.92
N LYS A 85 0.91 0.04 0.03
CA LYS A 85 1.40 -0.74 1.17
C LYS A 85 0.25 -1.21 2.06
N ARG A 86 -0.74 -0.35 2.34
CA ARG A 86 -1.92 -0.71 3.13
C ARG A 86 -2.77 -1.76 2.42
N GLN A 87 -3.04 -1.58 1.13
CA GLN A 87 -3.76 -2.56 0.32
C GLN A 87 -3.06 -3.92 0.31
N LEU A 88 -1.74 -3.95 0.10
CA LEU A 88 -0.99 -5.20 0.12
C LEU A 88 -0.98 -5.85 1.52
N SER A 89 -0.91 -5.04 2.57
CA SER A 89 -0.98 -5.54 3.96
C SER A 89 -2.34 -6.16 4.25
N PHE A 90 -3.43 -5.53 3.77
CA PHE A 90 -4.80 -6.03 3.89
C PHE A 90 -5.01 -7.33 3.12
N VAL A 91 -4.56 -7.41 1.87
CA VAL A 91 -4.58 -8.64 1.06
C VAL A 91 -3.78 -9.75 1.74
N GLY A 92 -2.59 -9.43 2.26
CA GLY A 92 -1.77 -10.39 3.01
C GLY A 92 -2.45 -10.87 4.29
N HIS A 93 -3.26 -10.01 4.94
CA HIS A 93 -4.05 -10.39 6.11
C HIS A 93 -5.17 -11.36 5.75
N ILE A 94 -5.91 -11.10 4.67
CA ILE A 94 -6.93 -12.02 4.13
C ILE A 94 -6.29 -13.37 3.78
N TYR A 95 -5.13 -13.37 3.12
CA TYR A 95 -4.46 -14.60 2.72
C TYR A 95 -4.02 -15.49 3.89
N ARG A 96 -3.69 -14.89 5.04
CA ARG A 96 -3.31 -15.63 6.27
C ARG A 96 -4.52 -16.21 7.02
N LYS A 97 -5.73 -15.69 6.78
CA LYS A 97 -6.95 -16.25 7.34
C LYS A 97 -7.43 -17.43 6.49
N ASP A 98 -7.92 -18.49 7.12
CA ASP A 98 -8.59 -19.60 6.45
C ASP A 98 -10.10 -19.38 6.48
N ASP A 99 -10.54 -18.31 5.81
CA ASP A 99 -11.92 -17.82 5.83
C ASP A 99 -12.46 -17.66 4.40
N LEU A 100 -13.78 -17.45 4.27
CA LEU A 100 -14.49 -17.30 2.99
C LEU A 100 -13.88 -16.19 2.12
N GLU A 101 -13.37 -15.12 2.73
CA GLU A 101 -12.70 -14.01 2.04
C GLU A 101 -11.47 -14.47 1.25
N ARG A 102 -10.71 -15.46 1.77
CA ARG A 102 -9.56 -16.04 1.07
C ARG A 102 -10.03 -16.89 -0.11
N LEU A 103 -11.12 -17.64 0.03
CA LEU A 103 -11.70 -18.42 -1.07
C LEU A 103 -12.20 -17.49 -2.19
N ALA A 104 -12.88 -16.39 -1.82
CA ALA A 104 -13.34 -15.37 -2.75
C ALA A 104 -12.17 -14.69 -3.49
N LEU A 105 -11.10 -14.33 -2.77
CA LEU A 105 -9.91 -13.70 -3.36
C LEU A 105 -9.12 -14.65 -4.27
N THR A 106 -8.98 -15.92 -3.87
CA THR A 106 -8.20 -16.92 -4.64
C THR A 106 -8.99 -17.55 -5.78
N GLY A 107 -10.32 -17.34 -5.84
CA GLY A 107 -11.20 -17.99 -6.81
C GLY A 107 -11.23 -19.51 -6.69
N ARG A 108 -10.74 -20.07 -5.57
CA ARG A 108 -10.76 -21.51 -5.33
C ARG A 108 -12.15 -21.90 -4.85
N VAL A 109 -13.03 -22.20 -5.81
CA VAL A 109 -14.21 -23.01 -5.52
C VAL A 109 -13.69 -24.35 -5.03
N GLN A 110 -14.01 -24.72 -3.79
CA GLN A 110 -13.79 -26.08 -3.29
C GLN A 110 -14.78 -26.99 -4.02
N GLY A 111 -14.49 -27.26 -5.30
CA GLY A 111 -15.18 -28.27 -6.05
C GLY A 111 -14.96 -29.58 -5.30
N ALA A 112 -16.05 -30.27 -4.98
CA ALA A 112 -15.98 -31.65 -4.55
C ALA A 112 -15.23 -32.43 -5.63
N ALA A 113 -13.92 -32.59 -5.45
CA ALA A 113 -13.11 -33.43 -6.30
C ALA A 113 -13.68 -34.84 -6.13
N LYS A 114 -14.41 -35.32 -7.13
CA LYS A 114 -14.56 -36.77 -7.32
C LYS A 114 -13.13 -37.32 -7.27
N SER A 115 -12.89 -38.16 -6.28
CA SER A 115 -11.63 -38.77 -5.94
C SER A 115 -11.07 -39.54 -7.13
N TYR A 116 -10.26 -38.89 -7.94
CA TYR A 116 -9.24 -39.58 -8.74
C TYR A 116 -7.96 -39.45 -7.95
N VAL A 117 -7.61 -40.54 -7.28
CA VAL A 117 -6.34 -40.74 -6.58
C VAL A 117 -5.24 -40.56 -7.61
N LEU A 118 -4.63 -39.37 -7.65
CA LEU A 118 -3.36 -39.16 -8.34
C LEU A 118 -2.28 -39.77 -7.44
N THR A 119 -2.06 -41.07 -7.64
CA THR A 119 -0.95 -41.81 -7.05
C THR A 119 0.36 -41.12 -7.46
N GLN A 120 1.10 -40.62 -6.47
CA GLN A 120 2.46 -40.11 -6.66
C GLN A 120 3.33 -41.23 -7.27
N PRO A 121 4.22 -40.95 -8.25
CA PRO A 121 5.09 -41.98 -8.79
C PRO A 121 6.10 -42.42 -7.72
N LYS A 122 6.10 -43.72 -7.43
CA LYS A 122 7.01 -44.37 -6.46
C LYS A 122 8.47 -44.19 -6.93
N PRO A 123 9.41 -43.80 -6.05
CA PRO A 123 10.82 -43.69 -6.43
C PRO A 123 11.38 -45.07 -6.81
N ARG A 124 12.14 -45.10 -7.90
CA ARG A 124 12.78 -46.29 -8.47
C ARG A 124 13.92 -46.71 -7.54
N GLY A 125 13.72 -47.79 -6.79
CA GLY A 125 14.75 -48.38 -5.93
C GLY A 125 15.72 -49.23 -6.74
N ASP A 126 17.01 -48.96 -6.59
CA ASP A 126 18.11 -49.68 -7.23
C ASP A 126 18.10 -51.15 -6.80
N THR A 127 18.14 -52.05 -7.78
CA THR A 127 18.29 -53.50 -7.55
C THR A 127 19.78 -53.80 -7.44
N GLY A 128 20.28 -53.86 -6.21
CA GLY A 128 21.59 -54.42 -5.90
C GLY A 128 21.47 -55.93 -5.73
N ASP A 129 22.14 -56.65 -6.61
CA ASP A 129 22.44 -58.08 -6.52
C ASP A 129 22.80 -58.53 -5.10
N GLN A 130 22.13 -59.57 -4.61
CA GLN A 130 22.79 -60.61 -3.80
C GLN A 130 22.27 -62.00 -4.17
N ILE A 131 23.13 -62.69 -4.91
CA ILE A 131 23.17 -64.12 -5.16
C ILE A 131 23.25 -64.85 -3.80
N LYS A 132 22.44 -65.90 -3.63
CA LYS A 132 22.67 -66.92 -2.60
C LYS A 132 22.55 -68.30 -3.26
N ASP A 133 23.67 -69.03 -3.14
CA ASP A 133 23.86 -70.49 -3.07
C ASP A 133 23.05 -71.41 -3.98
#